data_AF-A0A6I3MXN3-F1
#
_entry.id   AF-A0A6I3MXN3-F1
#
_cell.length_a   1.000
_cell.length_b   1.000
_cell.length_c   1.000
_cell.angle_alpha   90.00
_cell.angle_beta   90.00
_cell.angle_gamma   90.00
#
_symmetry.space_group_name_H-M   'P 1'
#
loop_
_entity.id
_entity.type
_entity.pdbx_description
1 polymer ?
#
loop_
_entity_poly.entity_id
_entity_poly.type
_entity_poly.pdbx_seq_one_letter_code
_entity_poly.pdbx_strand_id
1 'polypeptide(L)'
;MPDTKITNGNNLGFWVHEIYMQLAYCYIYDELIKPQYSIINKDDMLYSIKFHIDGYSTGIMSLGWENYTNSQSDKQMIILVLQSVKTNLQNKGAIITITELQAIPTQDDHFKTYYRDPFPTYQLIKIVDALIEIIQGDWTSTNYSMDIEYK
;
A
#
# COMPACT_ATOMS: atom_id res chain seq x y z
N MET A 1 1.34 15.50 -5.60
CA MET A 1 0.95 15.26 -4.20
C MET A 1 2.21 15.31 -3.35
N PRO A 2 2.15 15.44 -2.03
CA PRO A 2 3.35 15.41 -1.21
C PRO A 2 3.89 13.98 -1.04
N ASP A 3 5.12 13.88 -0.55
CA ASP A 3 5.66 12.62 -0.06
C ASP A 3 5.12 12.33 1.33
N THR A 4 4.90 11.04 1.62
CA THR A 4 4.42 10.56 2.91
C THR A 4 5.41 9.63 3.57
N LYS A 5 5.55 9.69 4.91
CA LYS A 5 6.37 8.77 5.68
C LYS A 5 5.54 7.56 6.13
N ILE A 6 5.95 6.39 5.65
CA ILE A 6 5.48 5.08 6.06
C ILE A 6 6.37 4.60 7.19
N THR A 7 5.82 4.28 8.37
CA THR A 7 6.63 3.83 9.52
C THR A 7 5.98 2.72 10.33
N ASN A 8 6.80 1.89 10.98
CA ASN A 8 6.42 1.10 12.15
C ASN A 8 6.61 1.92 13.46
N GLY A 9 6.30 1.36 14.62
CA GLY A 9 6.34 2.03 15.93
C GLY A 9 7.74 2.21 16.49
N ASN A 10 8.73 1.57 15.85
CA ASN A 10 10.14 1.90 16.04
C ASN A 10 10.61 3.02 15.11
N ASN A 11 9.68 3.70 14.42
CA ASN A 11 9.93 4.78 13.47
C ASN A 11 10.78 4.37 12.24
N LEU A 12 10.91 3.07 11.99
CA LEU A 12 11.55 2.50 10.80
C LEU A 12 10.57 2.55 9.63
N GLY A 13 11.05 2.92 8.45
CA GLY A 13 10.14 3.34 7.41
C GLY A 13 10.76 3.78 6.10
N PHE A 14 9.91 4.28 5.21
CA PHE A 14 10.32 4.98 4.00
C PHE A 14 9.33 6.11 3.65
N TRP A 15 9.82 7.10 2.93
CA TRP A 15 9.10 8.15 2.27
C TRP A 15 8.77 7.69 0.86
N VAL A 16 7.54 7.90 0.43
CA VAL A 16 7.12 7.63 -0.95
C VAL A 16 6.11 8.71 -1.34
N HIS A 17 6.07 9.08 -2.61
CA HIS A 17 5.05 10.01 -3.08
C HIS A 17 3.65 9.39 -2.86
N GLU A 18 2.75 10.17 -2.25
CA GLU A 18 1.47 9.71 -1.71
C GLU A 18 0.62 8.95 -2.73
N ILE A 19 0.63 9.40 -3.99
CA ILE A 19 -0.12 8.75 -5.08
C ILE A 19 0.25 7.26 -5.28
N TYR A 20 1.53 6.91 -5.09
CA TYR A 20 2.00 5.54 -5.29
C TYR A 20 1.58 4.66 -4.12
N MET A 21 1.56 5.22 -2.92
CA MET A 21 1.03 4.55 -1.74
C MET A 21 -0.49 4.37 -1.83
N GLN A 22 -1.22 5.35 -2.36
CA GLN A 22 -2.65 5.24 -2.65
C GLN A 22 -2.95 4.10 -3.64
N LEU A 23 -2.13 3.96 -4.70
CA LEU A 23 -2.22 2.82 -5.60
C LEU A 23 -1.95 1.50 -4.86
N ALA A 24 -0.92 1.43 -4.02
CA ALA A 24 -0.63 0.23 -3.21
C ALA A 24 -1.82 -0.13 -2.31
N TYR A 25 -2.44 0.87 -1.68
CA TYR A 25 -3.63 0.70 -0.87
C TYR A 25 -4.81 0.13 -1.62
N CYS A 26 -5.02 0.49 -2.90
CA CYS A 26 -6.08 -0.12 -3.70
C CYS A 26 -5.93 -1.65 -3.76
N TYR A 27 -4.72 -2.14 -4.06
CA TYR A 27 -4.45 -3.57 -4.12
C TYR A 27 -4.48 -4.25 -2.75
N ILE A 28 -3.99 -3.58 -1.71
CA ILE A 28 -4.04 -4.09 -0.33
C ILE A 28 -5.48 -4.20 0.15
N TYR A 29 -6.31 -3.20 -0.12
CA TYR A 29 -7.72 -3.19 0.24
C TYR A 29 -8.47 -4.34 -0.41
N ASP A 30 -8.34 -4.49 -1.73
CA ASP A 30 -9.00 -5.55 -2.51
C ASP A 30 -8.63 -6.96 -2.04
N GLU A 31 -7.40 -7.16 -1.57
CA GLU A 31 -7.00 -8.43 -0.95
C GLU A 31 -7.54 -8.57 0.48
N LEU A 32 -7.36 -7.54 1.30
CA LEU A 32 -7.70 -7.54 2.71
C LEU A 32 -9.19 -7.78 2.96
N ILE A 33 -10.09 -7.26 2.11
CA ILE A 33 -11.54 -7.46 2.26
C ILE A 33 -11.96 -8.93 2.24
N LYS A 34 -11.14 -9.84 1.68
CA LYS A 34 -11.48 -11.27 1.61
C LYS A 34 -11.69 -11.85 3.00
N PRO A 35 -12.71 -12.71 3.20
CA PRO A 35 -13.12 -13.19 4.52
C PRO A 35 -12.09 -14.10 5.20
N GLN A 36 -11.14 -14.65 4.44
CA GLN A 36 -10.10 -15.55 4.94
C GLN A 36 -9.10 -14.89 5.91
N TYR A 37 -8.98 -13.56 5.89
CA TYR A 37 -8.06 -12.83 6.77
C TYR A 37 -8.77 -12.42 8.06
N SER A 38 -8.41 -13.08 9.16
CA SER A 38 -8.92 -12.81 10.51
C SER A 38 -7.96 -11.90 11.26
N ILE A 39 -8.27 -10.60 11.29
CA ILE A 39 -7.53 -9.56 12.02
C ILE A 39 -8.51 -8.89 12.97
N ILE A 40 -8.12 -8.68 14.23
CA ILE A 40 -9.04 -8.19 15.28
C ILE A 40 -9.70 -6.85 14.89
N ASN A 41 -8.90 -5.88 14.45
CA ASN A 41 -9.36 -4.54 14.06
C ASN A 41 -9.44 -4.36 12.54
N LYS A 42 -9.85 -5.41 11.82
CA LYS A 42 -9.89 -5.41 10.36
C LYS A 42 -10.76 -4.29 9.78
N ASP A 43 -11.93 -4.05 10.37
CA ASP A 43 -12.88 -3.07 9.85
C ASP A 43 -12.35 -1.63 9.99
N ASP A 44 -11.69 -1.30 11.10
CA ASP A 44 -11.04 0.00 11.30
C ASP A 44 -9.87 0.19 10.31
N MET A 45 -9.10 -0.87 10.07
CA MET A 45 -8.01 -0.87 9.10
C MET A 45 -8.55 -0.67 7.67
N LEU A 46 -9.61 -1.37 7.29
CA LEU A 46 -10.27 -1.20 6.00
C LEU A 46 -10.83 0.22 5.84
N TYR A 47 -11.46 0.77 6.88
CA TYR A 47 -11.96 2.14 6.88
C TYR A 47 -10.82 3.15 6.67
N SER A 48 -9.71 3.01 7.42
CA SER A 48 -8.53 3.88 7.28
C SER A 48 -7.93 3.80 5.88
N ILE A 49 -7.73 2.59 5.33
CA ILE A 49 -7.21 2.41 3.98
C ILE A 49 -8.16 3.02 2.94
N LYS A 50 -9.47 2.83 3.08
CA LYS A 50 -10.45 3.38 2.15
C LYS A 50 -10.50 4.91 2.19
N PHE A 51 -10.35 5.50 3.37
CA PHE A 51 -10.24 6.96 3.54
C PHE A 51 -9.07 7.55 2.73
N HIS A 52 -7.94 6.85 2.72
CA HIS A 52 -6.77 7.19 1.91
C HIS A 52 -7.01 6.96 0.41
N ILE A 53 -7.62 5.84 0.02
CA ILE A 53 -7.97 5.55 -1.38
C ILE A 53 -8.87 6.64 -1.94
N ASP A 54 -9.84 7.13 -1.17
CA ASP A 54 -10.81 8.14 -1.59
C ASP A 54 -10.27 9.58 -1.55
N GLY A 55 -8.98 9.77 -1.21
CA GLY A 55 -8.32 11.08 -1.26
C GLY A 55 -8.74 12.05 -0.15
N TYR A 56 -9.36 11.55 0.91
CA TYR A 56 -9.80 12.39 2.03
C TYR A 56 -8.67 12.78 2.99
N SER A 57 -7.51 12.12 2.87
CA SER A 57 -6.24 12.61 3.39
C SER A 57 -5.40 13.09 2.22
N THR A 58 -4.82 14.28 2.34
CA THR A 58 -3.72 14.74 1.48
C THR A 58 -2.67 15.35 2.39
N GLY A 59 -1.39 15.04 2.22
CA GLY A 59 -0.32 15.63 3.05
C GLY A 59 0.29 14.72 4.09
N ILE A 60 -0.46 13.74 4.61
CA ILE A 60 0.01 12.78 5.60
C ILE A 60 -0.72 11.46 5.37
N MET A 61 0.01 10.45 4.89
CA MET A 61 -0.48 9.09 4.74
C MET A 61 0.48 8.16 5.51
N SER A 62 0.30 8.10 6.82
CA SER A 62 0.99 7.13 7.68
C SER A 62 0.12 5.88 7.75
N LEU A 63 0.70 4.68 7.59
CA LEU A 63 -0.03 3.43 7.73
C LEU A 63 -0.77 3.34 9.06
N GLY A 64 -0.12 3.74 10.15
CA GLY A 64 -0.67 3.56 11.51
C GLY A 64 -1.04 2.11 11.83
N TRP A 65 -0.59 1.11 11.04
CA TRP A 65 -1.08 -0.27 11.12
C TRP A 65 -0.76 -0.95 12.44
N GLU A 66 0.27 -0.49 13.14
CA GLU A 66 0.53 -0.95 14.50
C GLU A 66 -0.60 -0.67 15.48
N ASN A 67 -1.37 0.40 15.25
CA ASN A 67 -2.57 0.68 16.03
C ASN A 67 -3.69 -0.36 15.80
N TYR A 68 -3.60 -1.10 14.69
CA TYR A 68 -4.57 -2.13 14.31
C TYR A 68 -4.01 -3.56 14.48
N THR A 69 -2.69 -3.74 14.61
CA THR A 69 -2.04 -5.03 14.83
C THR A 69 -1.47 -5.16 16.23
N ASN A 70 -2.35 -5.54 17.15
CA ASN A 70 -2.00 -5.66 18.57
C ASN A 70 -1.33 -7.00 18.92
N SER A 71 -1.34 -7.97 18.00
CA SER A 71 -0.77 -9.31 18.22
C SER A 71 0.17 -9.76 17.11
N GLN A 72 1.04 -10.74 17.44
CA GLN A 72 1.89 -11.40 16.45
C GLN A 72 1.05 -12.09 15.36
N SER A 73 -0.14 -12.60 15.70
CA SER A 73 -1.06 -13.23 14.75
C SER A 73 -1.59 -12.21 13.74
N ASP A 74 -1.97 -11.00 14.18
CA ASP A 74 -2.43 -9.94 13.28
C ASP A 74 -1.31 -9.54 12.30
N LYS A 75 -0.08 -9.39 12.81
CA LYS A 75 1.09 -9.10 11.98
C LYS A 75 1.32 -10.17 10.91
N GLN A 76 1.22 -11.46 11.29
CA GLN A 76 1.33 -12.57 10.34
C GLN A 76 0.22 -12.54 9.28
N MET A 77 -1.01 -12.20 9.66
CA MET A 77 -2.11 -12.07 8.71
C MET A 77 -1.90 -10.92 7.72
N ILE A 78 -1.39 -9.77 8.17
CA ILE A 78 -1.05 -8.68 7.25
C ILE A 78 0.08 -9.09 6.31
N ILE A 79 1.11 -9.77 6.81
CA ILE A 79 2.18 -10.30 5.94
C ILE A 79 1.59 -11.23 4.87
N LEU A 80 0.64 -12.10 5.24
CA LEU A 80 -0.04 -12.98 4.27
C LEU A 80 -0.84 -12.19 3.23
N VAL A 81 -1.53 -11.11 3.63
CA VAL A 81 -2.21 -10.20 2.70
C VAL A 81 -1.20 -9.59 1.72
N LEU A 82 -0.11 -9.01 2.22
CA LEU A 82 0.91 -8.37 1.38
C LEU A 82 1.60 -9.37 0.45
N GLN A 83 1.91 -10.58 0.92
CA GLN A 83 2.46 -11.65 0.07
C GLN A 83 1.47 -12.07 -1.03
N SER A 84 0.17 -12.09 -0.72
CA SER A 84 -0.87 -12.39 -1.71
C SER A 84 -0.99 -11.27 -2.75
N VAL A 85 -0.94 -10.00 -2.32
CA VAL A 85 -0.88 -8.84 -3.22
C VAL A 85 0.33 -8.91 -4.13
N LYS A 86 1.53 -9.15 -3.58
CA LYS A 86 2.77 -9.33 -4.35
C LYS A 86 2.61 -10.43 -5.40
N THR A 87 2.09 -11.58 -5.01
CA THR A 87 1.87 -12.72 -5.92
C THR A 87 0.90 -12.35 -7.03
N ASN A 88 -0.20 -11.68 -6.71
CA ASN A 88 -1.19 -11.23 -7.70
C ASN A 88 -0.58 -10.22 -8.69
N LEU A 89 0.25 -9.30 -8.21
CA LEU A 89 0.99 -8.36 -9.06
C LEU A 89 1.98 -9.09 -9.96
N GLN A 90 2.77 -10.03 -9.44
CA GLN A 90 3.69 -10.84 -10.24
C GLN A 90 2.96 -11.62 -11.34
N ASN A 91 1.82 -12.23 -11.03
CA ASN A 91 0.99 -12.98 -11.98
C ASN A 91 0.34 -12.09 -13.05
N LYS A 92 0.10 -10.81 -12.75
CA LYS A 92 -0.41 -9.84 -13.72
C LYS A 92 0.59 -9.55 -14.85
N GLY A 93 1.89 -9.67 -14.56
CA GLY A 93 2.97 -9.41 -15.50
C GLY A 93 3.57 -8.01 -15.35
N ALA A 94 4.30 -7.56 -16.37
CA ALA A 94 5.22 -6.43 -16.25
C ALA A 94 4.55 -5.07 -16.04
N ILE A 95 3.31 -4.90 -16.49
CA ILE A 95 2.62 -3.60 -16.54
C ILE A 95 1.19 -3.72 -16.00
N ILE A 96 0.75 -2.71 -15.25
CA ILE A 96 -0.66 -2.43 -14.96
C ILE A 96 -1.16 -1.46 -16.04
N THR A 97 -2.17 -1.87 -16.79
CA THR A 97 -2.65 -1.10 -17.95
C THR A 97 -3.38 0.17 -17.53
N ILE A 98 -3.45 1.15 -18.43
CA ILE A 98 -4.27 2.36 -18.21
C ILE A 98 -5.72 1.98 -17.93
N THR A 99 -6.28 1.03 -18.67
CA THR A 99 -7.67 0.57 -18.48
C THR A 99 -7.89 0.08 -17.05
N GLU A 100 -6.95 -0.68 -16.49
CA GLU A 100 -7.04 -1.14 -15.10
C GLU A 100 -6.92 0.03 -14.10
N LEU A 101 -5.95 0.93 -14.29
CA LEU A 101 -5.76 2.10 -13.42
C LEU A 101 -7.01 3.00 -13.40
N GLN A 102 -7.64 3.20 -14.56
CA GLN A 102 -8.84 4.04 -14.69
C GLN A 102 -10.11 3.36 -14.15
N ALA A 103 -10.10 2.03 -14.04
CA ALA A 103 -11.20 1.25 -13.47
C ALA A 103 -11.19 1.21 -11.93
N ILE A 104 -10.11 1.65 -11.28
CA ILE A 104 -10.00 1.66 -9.82
C ILE A 104 -11.11 2.55 -9.20
N PRO A 105 -11.89 2.02 -8.24
CA PRO A 105 -12.96 2.77 -7.59
C PRO A 105 -12.39 3.68 -6.49
N THR A 106 -12.26 4.96 -6.80
CA THR A 106 -11.84 6.02 -5.88
C THR A 106 -12.68 7.27 -6.10
N GLN A 107 -12.88 8.04 -5.02
CA GLN A 107 -13.46 9.37 -5.05
C GLN A 107 -12.43 10.49 -5.30
N ASP A 108 -11.14 10.14 -5.38
CA ASP A 108 -10.08 11.08 -5.66
C ASP A 108 -9.93 11.33 -7.17
N ASP A 109 -10.46 12.47 -7.62
CA ASP A 109 -10.36 12.89 -9.02
C ASP A 109 -8.91 13.11 -9.50
N HIS A 110 -7.97 13.37 -8.59
CA HIS A 110 -6.57 13.52 -8.95
C HIS A 110 -5.92 12.18 -9.31
N PHE A 111 -6.39 11.07 -8.73
CA PHE A 111 -5.85 9.74 -8.97
C PHE A 111 -5.90 9.38 -10.46
N LYS A 112 -7.09 9.46 -11.06
CA LYS A 112 -7.30 9.18 -12.48
C LYS A 112 -6.60 10.18 -13.38
N THR A 113 -6.53 11.44 -12.95
CA THR A 113 -5.84 12.50 -13.68
C THR A 113 -4.33 12.26 -13.73
N TYR A 114 -3.74 11.68 -12.67
CA TYR A 114 -2.32 11.38 -12.57
C TYR A 114 -1.91 10.15 -13.38
N TYR A 115 -2.67 9.05 -13.26
CA TYR A 115 -2.41 7.76 -13.89
C TYR A 115 -2.88 7.69 -15.35
N ARG A 116 -2.19 8.41 -16.23
CA ARG A 116 -2.48 8.46 -17.69
C ARG A 116 -1.63 7.51 -18.53
N ASP A 117 -0.60 6.92 -17.94
CA ASP A 117 0.33 6.00 -18.59
C ASP A 117 0.33 4.65 -17.88
N PRO A 118 0.66 3.54 -18.56
CA PRO A 118 0.72 2.24 -17.91
C PRO A 118 1.77 2.25 -16.79
N PHE A 119 1.45 1.64 -15.65
CA PHE A 119 2.31 1.65 -14.48
C PHE A 119 3.18 0.38 -14.44
N PRO A 120 4.51 0.47 -14.26
CA PRO A 120 5.36 -0.71 -14.15
C PRO A 120 5.06 -1.49 -12.86
N THR A 121 4.61 -2.73 -12.99
CA THR A 121 4.17 -3.55 -11.85
C THR A 121 5.26 -3.73 -10.79
N TYR A 122 6.53 -3.84 -11.22
CA TYR A 122 7.67 -4.02 -10.31
C TYR A 122 7.86 -2.84 -9.34
N GLN A 123 7.45 -1.63 -9.74
CA GLN A 123 7.51 -0.45 -8.87
C GLN A 123 6.50 -0.55 -7.72
N LEU A 124 5.33 -1.14 -7.98
CA LEU A 124 4.34 -1.37 -6.93
C LEU A 124 4.76 -2.52 -6.02
N ILE A 125 5.35 -3.58 -6.60
CA ILE A 125 5.94 -4.68 -5.83
C ILE A 125 7.04 -4.16 -4.89
N LYS A 126 7.86 -3.20 -5.33
CA LYS A 126 8.88 -2.55 -4.48
C LYS A 126 8.28 -1.93 -3.21
N ILE A 127 7.13 -1.27 -3.32
CA ILE A 127 6.41 -0.73 -2.16
C ILE A 127 5.94 -1.88 -1.26
N VAL A 128 5.31 -2.90 -1.83
CA VAL A 128 4.78 -4.05 -1.08
C VAL A 128 5.90 -4.81 -0.34
N ASP A 129 7.05 -5.00 -0.96
CA ASP A 129 8.21 -5.66 -0.35
C ASP A 129 8.74 -4.89 0.84
N ALA A 130 8.84 -3.57 0.72
CA ALA A 130 9.23 -2.71 1.84
C ALA A 130 8.24 -2.78 3.01
N LEU A 131 6.94 -2.84 2.73
CA LEU A 131 5.92 -3.02 3.75
C LEU A 131 6.09 -4.36 4.50
N ILE A 132 6.39 -5.44 3.76
CA ILE A 132 6.63 -6.77 4.34
C ILE A 132 7.85 -6.71 5.28
N GLU A 133 8.98 -6.19 4.80
CA GLU A 133 10.22 -6.06 5.58
C GLU A 133 10.02 -5.23 6.85
N ILE A 134 9.28 -4.12 6.77
CA ILE A 134 8.98 -3.26 7.92
C ILE A 134 8.17 -4.00 8.99
N ILE A 135 7.17 -4.78 8.59
CA ILE A 135 6.30 -5.52 9.51
C ILE A 135 7.03 -6.72 10.12
N GLN A 136 7.89 -7.37 9.34
CA GLN A 136 8.75 -8.46 9.81
C GLN A 136 9.85 -7.97 10.76
N GLY A 137 10.24 -6.70 10.66
CA GLY A 137 11.35 -6.13 11.41
C GLY A 137 12.70 -6.34 10.74
N ASP A 138 12.70 -6.75 9.47
CA ASP A 138 13.90 -7.02 8.66
C ASP A 138 14.33 -5.79 7.83
N TRP A 139 13.59 -4.68 7.91
CA TRP A 139 13.91 -3.43 7.21
C TRP A 139 15.24 -2.85 7.68
N THR A 140 16.25 -2.89 6.81
CA THR A 140 17.60 -2.41 7.08
C THR A 140 18.01 -1.21 6.21
N SER A 141 17.15 -0.77 5.30
CA SER A 141 17.47 0.35 4.41
C SER A 141 17.69 1.64 5.20
N THR A 142 18.80 2.31 4.90
CA THR A 142 19.13 3.64 5.40
C THR A 142 18.74 4.74 4.42
N ASN A 143 18.39 4.39 3.17
CA ASN A 143 17.72 5.31 2.26
C ASN A 143 16.23 5.28 2.57
N TYR A 144 15.80 6.30 3.29
CA TYR A 144 14.40 6.45 3.63
C TYR A 144 13.58 6.94 2.44
N SER A 145 14.14 7.45 1.35
CA SER A 145 13.34 7.89 0.19
C SER A 145 13.20 6.76 -0.84
N MET A 146 11.98 6.30 -1.05
CA MET A 146 11.65 5.31 -2.06
C MET A 146 11.34 5.98 -3.40
N ASP A 147 12.31 5.95 -4.29
CA ASP A 147 12.13 6.40 -5.66
C ASP A 147 11.30 5.38 -6.45
N ILE A 148 10.26 5.87 -7.11
CA ILE A 148 9.36 5.10 -7.98
C ILE A 148 9.54 5.61 -9.40
N GLU A 149 10.02 4.75 -10.29
CA GLU A 149 10.22 5.09 -11.71
C GLU A 149 8.87 4.96 -12.44
N TYR A 150 8.08 6.02 -12.35
CA TYR A 150 6.85 6.19 -13.11
C TYR A 150 6.80 7.62 -13.63
N LYS A 151 6.93 7.73 -14.96
CA LYS A 151 7.24 8.96 -15.70
C LYS A 151 8.67 9.43 -15.51
#